data_AF-A0A959TXJ6-F1
#
_entry.id   AF-A0A959TXJ6-F1
#
_cell.length_a   1.000
_cell.length_b   1.000
_cell.length_c   1.000
_cell.angle_alpha   90.00
_cell.angle_beta   90.00
_cell.angle_gamma   90.00
#
_symmetry.space_group_name_H-M   'P 1'
#
loop_
_entity.id
_entity.type
_entity.pdbx_description
1 polymer ?
#
loop_
_entity_poly.entity_id
_entity_poly.type
_entity_poly.pdbx_seq_one_letter_code
_entity_poly.pdbx_strand_id
1 'polypeptide(L)'
;THPLGYLAAAWVALEPIHSDNGPLVYYPGSHKLAYLLNPDFDHGGGTFTIGKDAYARYEQEVQRRIDQGGFEAREFHAEPGDVLLWHANLVHGGKRMDRPDRSRKSMAVHYFAKDVLCYHELTQRVALIDEEAASQA
;
A
#
# COMPACT_ATOMS: atom_id res chain seq x y z
N THR A 1 4.84 -9.85 4.04
CA THR A 1 5.58 -10.63 5.07
C THR A 1 5.27 -12.09 4.92
N HIS A 2 6.10 -12.99 5.46
CA HIS A 2 5.72 -14.37 5.71
C HIS A 2 5.86 -14.66 7.22
N PRO A 3 4.78 -15.08 7.91
CA PRO A 3 3.40 -15.16 7.43
C PRO A 3 2.81 -13.80 6.99
N LEU A 4 1.74 -13.81 6.19
CA LEU A 4 1.04 -12.60 5.71
C LEU A 4 0.35 -11.87 6.88
N GLY A 5 0.16 -10.55 6.79
CA GLY A 5 -0.60 -9.76 7.78
C GLY A 5 0.22 -9.12 8.90
N TYR A 6 1.55 -9.31 8.91
CA TYR A 6 2.41 -8.82 10.00
C TYR A 6 3.16 -7.52 9.67
N LEU A 7 2.54 -6.70 8.81
CA LEU A 7 2.97 -5.33 8.54
C LEU A 7 1.83 -4.37 8.92
N ALA A 8 2.17 -3.30 9.62
CA ALA A 8 1.33 -2.13 9.80
C ALA A 8 2.04 -0.90 9.23
N ALA A 9 1.31 -0.01 8.59
CA ALA A 9 1.86 1.24 8.09
C ALA A 9 1.34 2.41 8.91
N ALA A 10 2.20 3.40 9.11
CA ALA A 10 1.82 4.73 9.54
C ALA A 10 2.11 5.72 8.43
N TRP A 11 1.10 6.49 8.05
CA TRP A 11 1.26 7.60 7.12
C TRP A 11 1.00 8.89 7.85
N VAL A 12 1.98 9.79 7.78
CA VAL A 12 1.99 11.05 8.52
C VAL A 12 1.87 12.19 7.52
N ALA A 13 0.87 13.05 7.72
CA ALA A 13 0.73 14.29 6.96
C ALA A 13 1.84 15.27 7.36
N LEU A 14 2.60 15.79 6.40
CA LEU A 14 3.64 16.80 6.64
C LEU A 14 3.19 18.21 6.21
N GLU A 15 2.03 18.30 5.57
CA GLU A 15 1.35 19.53 5.17
C GLU A 15 -0.17 19.27 5.12
N PRO A 16 -1.02 20.30 5.04
CA PRO A 16 -2.47 20.10 4.95
C PRO A 16 -2.87 19.27 3.74
N ILE A 17 -3.83 18.36 3.93
CA ILE A 17 -4.33 17.40 2.93
C ILE A 17 -5.82 17.66 2.71
N HIS A 18 -6.16 18.01 1.48
CA HIS A 18 -7.50 18.38 1.05
C HIS A 18 -7.86 17.60 -0.21
N SER A 19 -9.10 17.76 -0.69
CA SER A 19 -9.59 17.04 -1.86
C SER A 19 -8.85 17.36 -3.18
N ASP A 20 -8.14 18.49 -3.26
CA ASP A 20 -7.54 19.03 -4.48
C ASP A 20 -6.01 18.87 -4.57
N ASN A 21 -5.33 18.45 -3.50
CA ASN A 21 -3.89 18.22 -3.47
C ASN A 21 -3.51 16.74 -3.36
N GLY A 22 -4.34 15.83 -3.89
CA GLY A 22 -3.99 14.41 -4.04
C GLY A 22 -3.98 13.63 -2.72
N PRO A 23 -5.12 13.62 -1.98
CA PRO A 23 -5.25 12.89 -0.73
C PRO A 23 -5.08 11.39 -0.94
N LEU A 24 -4.79 10.67 0.15
CA LEU A 24 -4.92 9.22 0.15
C LEU A 24 -6.38 8.84 -0.05
N VAL A 25 -6.62 7.85 -0.90
CA VAL A 25 -7.88 7.17 -1.09
C VAL A 25 -7.74 5.77 -0.55
N TYR A 26 -8.70 5.31 0.24
CA TYR A 26 -8.71 3.97 0.81
C TYR A 26 -10.11 3.39 0.81
N TYR A 27 -10.20 2.07 0.92
CA TYR A 27 -11.46 1.33 0.86
C TYR A 27 -11.72 0.65 2.20
N PRO A 28 -12.54 1.22 3.10
CA PRO A 28 -12.79 0.66 4.43
C PRO A 28 -13.24 -0.80 4.37
N GLY A 29 -12.68 -1.64 5.24
CA GLY A 29 -12.99 -3.08 5.27
C GLY A 29 -12.26 -3.95 4.24
N SER A 30 -11.67 -3.36 3.19
CA SER A 30 -10.95 -4.13 2.14
C SER A 30 -9.76 -4.93 2.67
N HIS A 31 -9.19 -4.54 3.81
CA HIS A 31 -8.11 -5.30 4.48
C HIS A 31 -8.48 -6.74 4.83
N LYS A 32 -9.78 -7.08 4.87
CA LYS A 32 -10.29 -8.43 5.11
C LYS A 32 -10.38 -9.30 3.86
N LEU A 33 -10.13 -8.74 2.67
CA LEU A 33 -10.06 -9.51 1.44
C LEU A 33 -8.93 -10.55 1.52
N ALA A 34 -9.05 -11.63 0.75
CA ALA A 34 -7.90 -12.48 0.51
C ALA A 34 -6.78 -11.64 -0.13
N TYR A 35 -5.53 -11.89 0.29
CA TYR A 35 -4.37 -11.28 -0.35
C TYR A 35 -4.40 -11.54 -1.86
N LEU A 36 -4.00 -10.53 -2.64
CA LEU A 36 -3.83 -10.65 -4.07
C LEU A 36 -2.33 -10.86 -4.35
N LEU A 37 -1.97 -12.08 -4.68
CA LEU A 37 -0.61 -12.51 -5.00
C LEU A 37 -0.49 -12.80 -6.50
N ASN A 38 0.75 -12.86 -7.01
CA ASN A 38 1.00 -13.11 -8.44
C ASN A 38 0.23 -14.32 -9.01
N PRO A 39 0.11 -15.48 -8.34
CA PRO A 39 -0.63 -16.62 -8.88
C PRO A 39 -2.14 -16.42 -9.01
N ASP A 40 -2.71 -15.39 -8.39
CA ASP A 40 -4.15 -15.23 -8.25
C ASP A 40 -4.82 -14.55 -9.46
N PHE A 41 -4.05 -14.07 -10.44
CA PHE A 41 -4.56 -13.36 -11.61
C PHE A 41 -3.63 -13.49 -12.84
N ASP A 42 -4.17 -13.21 -14.02
CA ASP A 42 -3.36 -13.16 -15.26
C ASP A 42 -2.54 -11.86 -15.32
N HIS A 43 -1.32 -11.94 -14.79
CA HIS A 43 -0.33 -10.86 -14.81
C HIS A 43 0.40 -10.72 -16.17
N GLY A 44 0.02 -11.48 -17.20
CA GLY A 44 0.60 -11.40 -18.55
C GLY A 44 2.07 -11.87 -18.65
N GLY A 45 2.58 -12.51 -17.61
CA GLY A 45 3.92 -13.11 -17.55
C GLY A 45 3.85 -14.62 -17.33
N GLY A 46 4.95 -15.20 -16.90
CA GLY A 46 5.00 -16.61 -16.48
C GLY A 46 5.93 -16.79 -15.30
N THR A 47 6.27 -18.04 -14.97
CA THR A 47 7.12 -18.38 -13.82
C THR A 47 8.45 -17.64 -13.79
N PHE A 48 9.01 -17.33 -14.96
CA PHE A 48 10.34 -16.73 -15.11
C PHE A 48 10.32 -15.31 -15.72
N THR A 49 9.15 -14.78 -16.06
CA THR A 49 9.03 -13.52 -16.80
C THR A 49 7.93 -12.64 -16.22
N ILE A 50 8.25 -11.35 -16.07
CA ILE A 50 7.27 -10.32 -15.70
C ILE A 50 6.53 -9.89 -16.97
N GLY A 51 5.20 -9.84 -16.92
CA GLY A 51 4.39 -9.34 -18.03
C GLY A 51 4.62 -7.86 -18.27
N LYS A 52 4.60 -7.42 -19.53
CA LYS A 52 4.83 -6.00 -19.90
C LYS A 52 3.81 -5.05 -19.23
N ASP A 53 2.58 -5.54 -19.06
CA ASP A 53 1.47 -4.77 -18.48
C ASP A 53 1.04 -5.34 -17.11
N ALA A 54 1.94 -6.04 -16.41
CA ALA A 54 1.62 -6.73 -15.15
C ALA A 54 1.01 -5.79 -14.10
N TYR A 55 1.49 -4.55 -14.03
CA TYR A 55 0.98 -3.55 -13.10
C TYR A 55 -0.45 -3.09 -13.45
N ALA A 56 -0.71 -2.79 -14.72
CA ALA A 56 -2.06 -2.42 -15.17
C ALA A 56 -3.07 -3.56 -14.96
N ARG A 57 -2.65 -4.80 -15.19
CA ARG A 57 -3.47 -6.00 -14.93
C ARG A 57 -3.73 -6.22 -13.44
N TYR A 58 -2.73 -5.95 -12.60
CA TYR A 58 -2.90 -5.94 -11.14
C TYR A 58 -3.92 -4.89 -10.70
N GLU A 59 -3.81 -3.64 -11.19
CA GLU A 59 -4.79 -2.58 -10.88
C GLU A 59 -6.21 -2.94 -11.32
N GLN A 60 -6.36 -3.55 -12.50
CA GLN A 60 -7.66 -4.06 -12.99
C GLN A 60 -8.24 -5.13 -12.06
N GLU A 61 -7.43 -6.07 -11.60
CA GLU A 61 -7.86 -7.12 -10.68
C GLU A 61 -8.22 -6.56 -9.29
N VAL A 62 -7.44 -5.60 -8.78
CA VAL A 62 -7.76 -4.89 -7.53
C VAL A 62 -9.11 -4.17 -7.67
N GLN A 63 -9.32 -3.43 -8.77
CA GLN A 63 -10.59 -2.75 -9.03
C GLN A 63 -11.76 -3.73 -9.11
N ARG A 64 -11.57 -4.87 -9.80
CA ARG A 64 -12.59 -5.93 -9.86
C ARG A 64 -12.97 -6.44 -8.47
N ARG A 65 -12.00 -6.65 -7.57
CA ARG A 65 -12.26 -7.09 -6.18
C ARG A 65 -12.96 -6.01 -5.35
N ILE A 66 -12.62 -4.73 -5.57
CA ILE A 66 -13.31 -3.59 -4.96
C ILE A 66 -14.78 -3.59 -5.36
N ASP A 67 -15.05 -3.65 -6.68
CA ASP A 67 -16.39 -3.57 -7.24
C ASP A 67 -17.28 -4.74 -6.79
N GLN A 68 -16.72 -5.95 -6.80
CA GLN A 68 -17.44 -7.15 -6.34
C GLN A 68 -17.73 -7.15 -4.85
N GLY A 69 -16.85 -6.56 -4.05
CA GLY A 69 -17.05 -6.42 -2.61
C GLY A 69 -17.93 -5.23 -2.23
N GLY A 70 -18.31 -4.38 -3.18
CA GLY A 70 -19.10 -3.17 -2.92
C GLY A 70 -18.38 -2.18 -2.01
N PHE A 71 -17.05 -2.10 -2.07
CA PHE A 71 -16.29 -1.20 -1.21
C PHE A 71 -16.33 0.22 -1.75
N GLU A 72 -16.72 1.18 -0.91
CA GLU A 72 -16.71 2.59 -1.26
C GLU A 72 -15.37 3.23 -0.95
N ALA A 73 -14.86 4.01 -1.91
CA ALA A 73 -13.67 4.81 -1.72
C ALA A 73 -13.91 5.93 -0.69
N ARG A 74 -12.92 6.17 0.17
CA ARG A 74 -12.89 7.33 1.08
C ARG A 74 -11.59 8.08 0.92
N GLU A 75 -11.68 9.41 0.93
CA GLU A 75 -10.51 10.28 0.99
C GLU A 75 -10.09 10.48 2.46
N PHE A 76 -8.78 10.49 2.70
CA PHE A 76 -8.21 10.91 3.98
C PHE A 76 -7.78 12.37 3.89
N HIS A 77 -8.50 13.25 4.58
CA HIS A 77 -8.15 14.66 4.76
C HIS A 77 -7.53 14.82 6.14
N ALA A 78 -6.49 15.64 6.23
CA ALA A 78 -5.59 15.64 7.38
C ALA A 78 -4.86 16.98 7.51
N GLU A 79 -4.53 17.35 8.73
CA GLU A 79 -3.64 18.46 9.06
C GLU A 79 -2.22 17.97 9.33
N PRO A 80 -1.19 18.85 9.27
CA PRO A 80 0.19 18.45 9.56
C PRO A 80 0.31 17.80 10.94
N GLY A 81 0.87 16.59 10.99
CA GLY A 81 1.02 15.79 12.19
C GLY A 81 -0.08 14.73 12.39
N ASP A 82 -1.19 14.79 11.65
CA ASP A 82 -2.18 13.71 11.66
C ASP A 82 -1.60 12.43 11.06
N VAL A 83 -2.01 11.30 11.65
CA VAL A 83 -1.51 9.97 11.30
C VAL A 83 -2.65 9.05 10.91
N LEU A 84 -2.56 8.45 9.73
CA LEU A 84 -3.38 7.30 9.34
C LEU A 84 -2.60 6.02 9.57
N LEU A 85 -3.08 5.18 10.47
CA LEU A 85 -2.58 3.82 10.68
C LEU A 85 -3.40 2.85 9.85
N TRP A 86 -2.75 1.97 9.10
CA TRP A 86 -3.46 0.93 8.33
C TRP A 86 -2.78 -0.43 8.34
N HIS A 87 -3.62 -1.44 8.12
CA HIS A 87 -3.22 -2.83 7.91
C HIS A 87 -2.62 -3.04 6.52
N ALA A 88 -1.59 -3.88 6.38
CA ALA A 88 -0.88 -4.15 5.13
C ALA A 88 -1.78 -4.46 3.91
N ASN A 89 -2.93 -5.09 4.14
CA ASN A 89 -3.86 -5.50 3.09
C ASN A 89 -4.96 -4.48 2.79
N LEU A 90 -4.99 -3.33 3.47
CA LEU A 90 -5.96 -2.29 3.15
C LEU A 90 -5.68 -1.79 1.74
N VAL A 91 -6.67 -1.86 0.84
CA VAL A 91 -6.52 -1.28 -0.49
C VAL A 91 -6.52 0.24 -0.36
N HIS A 92 -5.47 0.87 -0.87
CA HIS A 92 -5.26 2.31 -0.81
C HIS A 92 -4.45 2.80 -2.02
N GLY A 93 -4.52 4.09 -2.31
CA GLY A 93 -3.80 4.76 -3.38
C GLY A 93 -3.81 6.27 -3.21
N GLY A 94 -3.09 7.00 -4.06
CA GLY A 94 -3.14 8.45 -4.09
C GLY A 94 -4.14 8.95 -5.13
N LYS A 95 -5.04 9.86 -4.77
CA LYS A 95 -5.83 10.58 -5.77
C LYS A 95 -4.92 11.45 -6.62
N ARG A 96 -5.26 11.61 -7.89
CA ARG A 96 -4.60 12.57 -8.79
C ARG A 96 -4.70 13.99 -8.19
N MET A 97 -3.60 14.74 -8.23
CA MET A 97 -3.63 16.16 -7.91
C MET A 97 -4.33 16.92 -9.03
N ASP A 98 -5.39 17.66 -8.68
CA ASP A 98 -6.16 18.45 -9.64
C ASP A 98 -5.46 19.80 -9.93
N ARG A 99 -4.63 20.26 -8.98
CA ARG A 99 -3.87 21.51 -9.09
C ARG A 99 -2.36 21.21 -9.17
N PRO A 100 -1.71 21.47 -10.31
CA PRO A 100 -0.30 21.13 -10.53
C PRO A 100 0.68 22.01 -9.73
N ASP A 101 0.23 23.14 -9.20
CA ASP A 101 1.00 24.05 -8.35
C ASP A 101 0.95 23.66 -6.85
N ARG A 102 0.18 22.62 -6.51
CA ARG A 102 0.09 22.10 -5.13
C ARG A 102 1.06 20.95 -4.92
N SER A 103 1.45 20.78 -3.66
CA SER A 103 2.21 19.62 -3.22
C SER A 103 1.36 18.73 -2.31
N ARG A 104 1.87 17.50 -2.13
CA ARG A 104 1.44 16.57 -1.10
C ARG A 104 2.64 15.92 -0.43
N LYS A 105 3.07 16.48 0.71
CA LYS A 105 4.18 15.97 1.52
C LYS A 105 3.65 15.05 2.61
N SER A 106 4.22 13.87 2.66
CA SER A 106 3.86 12.84 3.62
C SER A 106 5.04 11.94 3.90
N MET A 107 5.07 11.36 5.10
CA MET A 107 6.01 10.31 5.46
C MET A 107 5.25 9.01 5.64
N ALA A 108 5.71 7.93 5.00
CA ALA A 108 5.20 6.58 5.23
C ALA A 108 6.26 5.78 6.01
N VAL A 109 5.83 5.12 7.06
CA VAL A 109 6.66 4.25 7.90
C VAL A 109 6.00 2.87 7.93
N HIS A 110 6.75 1.83 7.61
CA HIS A 110 6.28 0.45 7.69
C HIS A 110 6.89 -0.23 8.91
N TYR A 111 6.01 -0.73 9.78
CA TYR A 111 6.36 -1.52 10.95
C TYR A 111 6.11 -2.98 10.64
N PHE A 112 7.10 -3.80 10.94
CA PHE A 112 7.04 -5.25 10.76
C PHE A 112 7.08 -5.91 12.14
N ALA A 113 6.29 -6.97 12.32
CA ALA A 113 6.38 -7.75 13.56
C ALA A 113 7.76 -8.41 13.68
N LYS A 114 8.16 -8.76 14.91
CA LYS A 114 9.36 -9.57 15.12
C LYS A 114 9.20 -10.95 14.48
N ASP A 115 10.33 -11.53 14.08
CA ASP A 115 10.41 -12.90 13.55
C ASP A 115 9.59 -13.16 12.26
N VAL A 116 9.36 -12.12 11.44
CA VAL A 116 8.70 -12.26 10.13
C VAL A 116 9.66 -12.02 8.98
N LEU A 117 9.52 -12.82 7.93
CA LEU A 117 10.26 -12.58 6.71
C LEU A 117 9.63 -11.39 5.99
N CYS A 118 10.42 -10.34 5.81
CA CYS A 118 10.06 -9.16 5.06
C CYS A 118 10.54 -9.34 3.62
N TYR A 119 9.74 -8.99 2.63
CA TYR A 119 10.15 -9.08 1.23
C TYR A 119 10.09 -7.69 0.61
N HIS A 120 11.05 -7.38 -0.23
CA HIS A 120 11.03 -6.16 -1.03
C HIS A 120 9.95 -6.30 -2.12
N GLU A 121 8.95 -5.42 -2.10
CA GLU A 121 7.75 -5.40 -2.96
C GLU A 121 8.04 -5.83 -4.41
N LEU A 122 9.04 -5.20 -5.06
CA LEU A 122 9.35 -5.42 -6.48
C LEU A 122 10.23 -6.64 -6.78
N THR A 123 11.11 -7.02 -5.86
CA THR A 123 12.12 -8.06 -6.13
C THR A 123 11.80 -9.37 -5.42
N GLN A 124 10.82 -9.33 -4.51
CA GLN A 124 10.43 -10.43 -3.61
C GLN A 124 11.64 -11.01 -2.85
N ARG A 125 12.73 -10.24 -2.73
CA ARG A 125 13.92 -10.63 -1.96
C ARG A 125 13.67 -10.36 -0.50
N VAL A 126 14.18 -11.22 0.37
CA VAL A 126 14.16 -10.97 1.81
C VAL A 126 14.83 -9.63 2.07
N ALA A 127 14.11 -8.70 2.71
CA ALA A 127 14.69 -7.47 3.21
C ALA A 127 15.60 -7.87 4.37
N LEU A 128 16.90 -7.70 4.19
CA LEU A 128 17.88 -7.92 5.25
C LEU A 128 17.71 -6.78 6.25
N ILE A 129 17.06 -7.07 7.37
CA ILE A 129 16.98 -6.16 8.52
C ILE A 129 18.17 -6.54 9.39
N ASP A 130 19.13 -5.63 9.51
CA ASP A 130 20.27 -5.81 10.41
C ASP A 130 19.78 -5.69 11.86
N GLU A 131 19.79 -6.80 12.59
CA GLU A 131 19.31 -6.88 13.97
C GLU A 131 20.16 -6.05 14.94
N GLU A 132 21.46 -5.86 14.66
CA GLU A 132 22.33 -5.03 15.51
C GLU A 132 21.97 -3.55 15.39
N ALA A 133 21.65 -3.08 14.18
CA ALA A 133 21.23 -1.69 13.96
C ALA A 133 19.83 -1.39 14.52
N ALA A 134 18.91 -2.35 14.50
CA ALA A 134 17.54 -2.18 14.99
C ALA A 134 17.41 -2.19 16.53
N SER A 135 18.40 -2.73 17.25
CA SER A 135 18.41 -2.80 18.73
C SER A 135 18.94 -1.54 19.43
N GLN A 136 19.48 -0.58 18.66
CA GLN A 136 20.09 0.66 19.17
C GLN A 136 19.25 1.92 18.95
N ALA A 137 18.00 1.79 18.48
CA ALA A 137 17.05 2.88 18.28
C ALA A 137 15.85 2.74 19.24
#